data_AF-A0A4Y2SWY9-F1
#
_entry.id   AF-A0A4Y2SWY9-F1
#
_cell.length_a   1.000
_cell.length_b   1.000
_cell.length_c   1.000
_cell.angle_alpha   90.00
_cell.angle_beta   90.00
_cell.angle_gamma   90.00
#
_symmetry.space_group_name_H-M   'P 1'
#
loop_
_entity.id
_entity.type
_entity.pdbx_description
1 polymer ?
#
loop_
_entity_poly.entity_id
_entity_poly.type
_entity_poly.pdbx_seq_one_letter_code
_entity_poly.pdbx_strand_id
1 'polypeptide(L)'
;MLAEVSTPFRRKAMRYYDLDPIHFVTGAELAWNAGLKFTKVELHLLTNVNDYIWFESQMRGGICFLGKRHAEANNPYLEENYDKDKPHSYIVALDANNLYGYIMSQPLPFGNFSWLSPEEVYDFHVFKYSKNSEIGFIVEVDL
;
A
#
# COMPACT_ATOMS: atom_id res chain seq x y z
N MET A 1 -4.85 -28.40 20.35
CA MET A 1 -5.70 -28.58 19.15
C MET A 1 -6.45 -27.28 18.84
N LEU A 2 -6.79 -27.00 17.57
CA LEU A 2 -7.40 -25.76 17.01
C LEU A 2 -8.16 -24.81 17.98
N ALA A 3 -9.02 -25.33 18.85
CA ALA A 3 -9.70 -24.54 19.90
C ALA A 3 -8.75 -23.68 20.76
N GLU A 4 -7.53 -24.16 21.05
CA GLU A 4 -6.50 -23.42 21.80
C GLU A 4 -6.03 -22.15 21.08
N VAL A 5 -6.17 -22.07 19.76
CA VAL A 5 -5.85 -20.89 18.96
C VAL A 5 -7.12 -20.06 18.68
N SER A 6 -8.22 -20.74 18.31
CA SER A 6 -9.46 -20.08 17.92
C SER A 6 -10.16 -19.36 19.08
N THR A 7 -10.18 -19.92 20.28
CA THR A 7 -10.86 -19.29 21.42
C THR A 7 -10.16 -18.00 21.89
N PRO A 8 -8.82 -17.97 22.05
CA PRO A 8 -8.12 -16.71 22.32
C PRO A 8 -8.26 -15.68 21.20
N PHE A 9 -8.22 -16.11 19.92
CA PHE A 9 -8.42 -15.22 18.79
C PHE A 9 -9.81 -14.58 18.82
N ARG A 10 -10.87 -15.37 19.00
CA ARG A 10 -12.26 -14.90 19.17
C ARG A 10 -12.39 -13.90 20.31
N ARG A 11 -11.85 -14.23 21.49
CA ARG A 11 -11.86 -13.30 22.64
C ARG A 11 -11.16 -11.98 22.34
N LYS A 12 -10.01 -12.01 21.65
CA LYS A 12 -9.29 -10.78 21.26
C LYS A 12 -10.09 -9.96 20.25
N ALA A 13 -10.60 -10.60 19.19
CA ALA A 13 -11.38 -9.91 18.16
C ALA A 13 -12.65 -9.26 18.74
N MET A 14 -13.39 -9.97 19.60
CA MET A 14 -14.54 -9.39 20.30
C MET A 14 -14.11 -8.25 21.25
N ARG A 15 -12.97 -8.36 21.94
CA ARG A 15 -12.49 -7.31 22.84
C ARG A 15 -12.04 -6.04 22.12
N TYR A 16 -11.32 -6.17 21.01
CA TYR A 16 -10.69 -5.04 20.33
C TYR A 16 -11.51 -4.46 19.18
N TYR A 17 -12.22 -5.32 18.45
CA TYR A 17 -13.01 -4.93 17.28
C TYR A 17 -14.51 -4.97 17.55
N ASP A 18 -14.94 -5.60 18.65
CA ASP A 18 -16.36 -5.86 18.92
C ASP A 18 -17.02 -6.57 17.72
N LEU A 19 -16.26 -7.51 17.13
CA LEU A 19 -16.67 -8.35 16.02
C LEU A 19 -16.34 -9.80 16.38
N ASP A 20 -17.28 -10.70 16.14
CA ASP A 20 -17.06 -12.13 16.35
C ASP A 20 -16.51 -12.76 15.06
N PRO A 21 -15.25 -13.26 15.06
CA PRO A 21 -14.61 -13.81 13.87
C PRO A 21 -15.35 -15.00 13.26
N ILE A 22 -16.24 -15.68 13.98
CA ILE A 22 -17.01 -16.82 13.44
C ILE A 22 -18.03 -16.40 12.37
N HIS A 23 -18.34 -15.10 12.28
CA HIS A 23 -19.26 -14.56 11.27
C HIS A 23 -18.57 -14.14 9.97
N PHE A 24 -17.26 -14.33 9.87
CA PHE A 24 -16.46 -13.96 8.71
C PHE A 24 -15.81 -15.20 8.10
N VAL A 25 -15.75 -15.25 6.77
CA VAL A 25 -15.16 -16.38 6.05
C VAL A 25 -13.63 -16.35 6.16
N THR A 26 -13.04 -15.15 6.22
CA THR A 26 -11.58 -14.97 6.27
C THR A 26 -11.15 -13.92 7.28
N GLY A 27 -9.88 -13.98 7.71
CA GLY A 27 -9.29 -12.93 8.53
C GLY A 27 -9.19 -11.57 7.82
N ALA A 28 -9.08 -11.57 6.48
CA ALA A 28 -9.09 -10.34 5.69
C ALA A 28 -10.45 -9.64 5.74
N GLU A 29 -11.54 -10.41 5.64
CA GLU A 29 -12.90 -9.88 5.76
C GLU A 29 -13.18 -9.32 7.15
N LEU A 30 -12.73 -10.01 8.21
CA LEU A 30 -12.78 -9.49 9.58
C LEU A 30 -11.99 -8.18 9.72
N ALA A 31 -10.75 -8.14 9.21
CA ALA A 31 -9.91 -6.95 9.29
C ALA A 31 -10.50 -5.75 8.54
N TRP A 32 -11.06 -6.00 7.35
CA TRP A 32 -11.77 -5.00 6.57
C TRP A 32 -12.98 -4.42 7.31
N ASN A 33 -13.85 -5.28 7.83
CA ASN A 33 -15.02 -4.86 8.61
C ASN A 33 -14.63 -4.15 9.91
N ALA A 34 -13.58 -4.60 10.59
CA ALA A 34 -13.04 -3.92 11.77
C ALA A 34 -12.55 -2.51 11.42
N GLY A 35 -11.87 -2.36 10.28
CA GLY A 35 -11.43 -1.07 9.75
C GLY A 35 -12.60 -0.12 9.49
N LEU A 36 -13.61 -0.57 8.74
CA LEU A 36 -14.81 0.22 8.47
C LEU A 36 -15.58 0.61 9.75
N LYS A 37 -15.72 -0.33 10.70
CA LYS A 37 -16.37 -0.06 12.00
C LYS A 37 -15.60 0.98 12.83
N PHE A 38 -14.27 0.92 12.80
CA PHE A 38 -13.41 1.85 13.54
C PHE A 38 -13.45 3.27 12.94
N THR A 39 -13.30 3.38 11.62
CA THR A 39 -13.25 4.69 10.93
C THR A 39 -14.64 5.29 10.73
N LYS A 40 -15.69 4.46 10.69
CA LYS A 40 -17.07 4.85 10.33
C LYS A 40 -17.16 5.54 8.97
N VAL A 41 -16.20 5.26 8.10
CA VAL A 41 -16.18 5.82 6.75
C VAL A 41 -17.29 5.18 5.92
N GLU A 42 -18.00 6.01 5.15
CA GLU A 42 -18.94 5.54 4.14
C GLU A 42 -18.25 5.57 2.78
N LEU A 43 -18.05 4.39 2.20
CA LEU A 43 -17.40 4.25 0.90
C LEU A 43 -18.41 4.51 -0.22
N HIS A 44 -18.07 5.43 -1.12
CA HIS A 44 -18.86 5.64 -2.33
C HIS A 44 -18.64 4.47 -3.29
N LEU A 45 -19.72 3.78 -3.64
CA LEU A 45 -19.69 2.72 -4.64
C LEU A 45 -19.63 3.30 -6.06
N LEU A 46 -18.73 2.75 -6.87
CA LEU A 46 -18.70 3.04 -8.30
C LEU A 46 -19.92 2.40 -8.96
N THR A 47 -20.82 3.21 -9.51
CA THR A 47 -22.06 2.75 -10.17
C THR A 47 -21.92 2.60 -11.68
N ASN A 48 -20.92 3.26 -12.28
CA ASN A 48 -20.62 3.19 -13.70
C ASN A 48 -19.56 2.10 -13.97
N VAL A 49 -19.87 1.21 -14.92
CA VAL A 49 -18.99 0.10 -15.31
C VAL A 49 -17.69 0.57 -15.96
N ASN A 50 -17.71 1.67 -16.73
CA ASN A 50 -16.52 2.20 -17.38
C ASN A 50 -15.55 2.79 -16.35
N ASP A 51 -16.07 3.49 -15.34
CA ASP A 51 -15.26 4.02 -14.24
C ASP A 51 -14.59 2.86 -13.48
N TYR A 52 -15.35 1.81 -13.18
CA TYR A 52 -14.81 0.59 -12.55
C TYR A 52 -13.70 -0.05 -13.39
N ILE A 53 -13.93 -0.26 -14.69
CA ILE A 53 -12.94 -0.86 -15.59
C ILE A 53 -11.68 0.01 -15.66
N TRP A 54 -11.83 1.33 -15.70
CA TRP A 54 -10.68 2.23 -15.70
C TRP A 54 -9.89 2.14 -14.39
N PHE A 55 -10.56 2.12 -13.23
CA PHE A 55 -9.87 1.94 -11.94
C PHE A 55 -9.10 0.63 -11.87
N GLU A 56 -9.72 -0.48 -12.27
CA GLU A 56 -9.07 -1.79 -12.35
C GLU A 56 -7.86 -1.76 -13.30
N SER A 57 -7.96 -1.07 -14.44
CA SER A 57 -6.85 -0.95 -15.39
C SER A 57 -5.69 -0.10 -14.87
N GLN A 58 -5.91 0.75 -13.85
CA GLN A 58 -4.86 1.53 -13.20
C GLN A 58 -4.22 0.81 -11.99
N MET A 59 -4.81 -0.28 -11.50
CA MET A 59 -4.23 -1.02 -10.38
C MET A 59 -2.88 -1.65 -10.76
N ARG A 60 -1.88 -1.48 -9.91
CA ARG A 60 -0.54 -2.06 -10.05
C ARG A 60 -0.14 -2.77 -8.76
N GLY A 61 0.67 -3.81 -8.89
CA GLY A 61 1.25 -4.52 -7.76
C GLY A 61 2.50 -3.81 -7.20
N GLY A 62 3.30 -4.57 -6.46
CA GLY A 62 4.60 -4.07 -5.98
C GLY A 62 5.56 -3.76 -7.13
N ILE A 63 6.34 -2.70 -6.97
CA ILE A 63 7.39 -2.34 -7.93
C ILE A 63 8.57 -3.29 -7.74
N CYS A 64 8.96 -3.99 -8.80
CA CYS A 64 10.18 -4.79 -8.85
C CYS A 64 11.08 -4.26 -9.97
N PHE A 65 12.22 -3.69 -9.60
CA PHE A 65 13.15 -3.08 -10.54
C PHE A 65 14.58 -3.59 -10.32
N LEU A 66 15.24 -4.01 -11.41
CA LEU A 66 16.63 -4.44 -11.41
C LEU A 66 17.46 -3.50 -12.30
N GLY A 67 17.94 -2.40 -11.72
CA GLY A 67 18.76 -1.42 -12.44
C GLY A 67 20.17 -1.91 -12.79
N LYS A 68 20.75 -2.81 -11.98
CA LYS A 68 22.08 -3.40 -12.19
C LYS A 68 22.02 -4.89 -11.88
N ARG A 69 22.41 -5.74 -12.84
CA ARG A 69 22.34 -7.21 -12.71
C ARG A 69 23.33 -7.80 -11.71
N HIS A 70 24.49 -7.18 -11.57
CA HIS A 70 25.55 -7.64 -10.68
C HIS A 70 26.24 -6.44 -10.03
N ALA A 71 26.41 -6.48 -8.71
CA ALA A 71 27.20 -5.53 -7.95
C ALA A 71 28.02 -6.31 -6.93
N GLU A 72 29.29 -5.93 -6.80
CA GLU A 72 30.22 -6.50 -5.83
C GLU A 72 30.78 -5.35 -5.01
N ALA A 73 30.80 -5.51 -3.69
CA ALA A 73 31.32 -4.53 -2.75
C ALA A 73 32.73 -4.92 -2.31
N ASN A 74 33.63 -3.94 -2.25
CA ASN A 74 34.97 -4.09 -1.69
C ASN A 74 34.90 -3.90 -0.17
N ASN A 75 34.39 -4.90 0.51
CA ASN A 75 34.11 -4.85 1.95
C ASN A 75 35.32 -5.40 2.75
N PRO A 76 35.99 -4.59 3.59
CA PRO A 76 37.15 -5.03 4.36
C PRO A 76 36.85 -6.11 5.41
N TYR A 77 35.57 -6.34 5.74
CA TYR A 77 35.16 -7.44 6.63
C TYR A 77 35.03 -8.80 5.92
N LEU A 78 35.18 -8.85 4.59
CA LEU A 78 35.10 -10.07 3.79
C LEU A 78 36.46 -10.39 3.15
N GLU A 79 37.31 -11.11 3.89
CA GLU A 79 38.72 -11.32 3.54
C GLU A 79 38.95 -12.02 2.20
N GLU A 80 38.04 -12.90 1.76
CA GLU A 80 38.22 -13.71 0.54
C GLU A 80 38.37 -12.86 -0.73
N ASN A 81 37.64 -11.75 -0.83
CA ASN A 81 37.57 -10.92 -2.05
C ASN A 81 37.94 -9.43 -1.79
N TYR A 82 38.52 -9.12 -0.63
CA TYR A 82 38.92 -7.76 -0.30
C TYR A 82 40.20 -7.34 -1.03
N ASP A 83 40.16 -6.17 -1.66
CA ASP A 83 41.28 -5.55 -2.34
C ASP A 83 41.70 -4.26 -1.61
N LYS A 84 42.88 -4.28 -1.00
CA LYS A 84 43.46 -3.15 -0.25
C LYS A 84 43.78 -1.93 -1.11
N ASP A 85 43.94 -2.14 -2.43
CA ASP A 85 44.31 -1.08 -3.37
C ASP A 85 43.06 -0.38 -3.95
N LYS A 86 41.85 -0.89 -3.63
CA LYS A 86 40.57 -0.29 -4.02
C LYS A 86 39.89 0.42 -2.85
N PRO A 87 39.08 1.48 -3.12
CA PRO A 87 38.24 2.10 -2.10
C PRO A 87 37.28 1.09 -1.46
N HIS A 88 36.99 1.26 -0.18
CA HIS A 88 35.98 0.44 0.51
C HIS A 88 34.58 0.72 -0.05
N SER A 89 33.77 -0.32 -0.20
CA SER A 89 32.36 -0.19 -0.57
C SER A 89 31.50 -1.27 0.09
N TYR A 90 30.21 -1.00 0.20
CA TYR A 90 29.23 -1.85 0.87
C TYR A 90 27.94 -1.92 0.04
N ILE A 91 27.24 -3.04 0.12
CA ILE A 91 25.87 -3.18 -0.41
C ILE A 91 24.92 -3.05 0.76
N VAL A 92 23.97 -2.11 0.65
CA VAL A 92 22.93 -1.91 1.66
C VAL A 92 21.66 -2.63 1.22
N ALA A 93 21.09 -3.42 2.13
CA ALA A 93 19.75 -3.98 2.00
C ALA A 93 18.82 -3.23 2.96
N LEU A 94 17.81 -2.56 2.42
CA LEU A 94 16.81 -1.83 3.19
C LEU A 94 15.45 -2.49 2.98
N ASP A 95 14.69 -2.64 4.05
CA ASP A 95 13.32 -3.12 4.03
C ASP A 95 12.41 -2.17 4.82
N ALA A 96 11.24 -1.89 4.27
CA ALA A 96 10.25 -1.02 4.89
C ALA A 96 9.31 -1.84 5.78
N ASN A 97 9.44 -1.66 7.09
CA ASN A 97 8.53 -2.28 8.06
C ASN A 97 7.08 -1.86 7.83
N ASN A 98 6.21 -2.81 7.49
CA ASN A 98 4.77 -2.59 7.28
C ASN A 98 4.46 -1.52 6.22
N LEU A 99 5.09 -1.61 5.04
CA LEU A 99 4.91 -0.65 3.94
C LEU A 99 3.44 -0.37 3.61
N TYR A 100 2.63 -1.40 3.37
CA TYR A 100 1.21 -1.20 3.05
C TYR A 100 0.43 -0.58 4.22
N GLY A 101 0.71 -0.98 5.46
CA GLY A 101 0.05 -0.38 6.62
C GLY A 101 0.42 1.10 6.80
N TYR A 102 1.65 1.50 6.47
CA TYR A 102 2.04 2.90 6.44
C TYR A 102 1.30 3.68 5.34
N ILE A 103 1.16 3.11 4.14
CA ILE A 103 0.39 3.74 3.06
C ILE A 103 -1.11 3.83 3.42
N MET A 104 -1.66 2.80 4.06
CA MET A 104 -3.05 2.78 4.54
C MET A 104 -3.32 3.79 5.66
N SER A 105 -2.28 4.36 6.30
CA SER A 105 -2.43 5.44 7.27
C SER A 105 -2.34 6.84 6.64
N GLN A 106 -2.09 6.93 5.33
CA GLN A 106 -2.10 8.19 4.60
C GLN A 106 -3.53 8.52 4.10
N PRO A 107 -3.80 9.75 3.66
CA PRO A 107 -5.06 10.09 2.99
C PRO A 107 -5.31 9.16 1.79
N LEU A 108 -6.49 8.53 1.76
CA LEU A 108 -6.93 7.63 0.70
C LEU A 108 -8.29 8.08 0.13
N PRO A 109 -8.53 7.88 -1.17
CA PRO A 109 -9.81 8.20 -1.79
C PRO A 109 -10.90 7.25 -1.28
N PHE A 110 -12.03 7.81 -0.87
CA PHE A 110 -13.19 7.03 -0.40
C PHE A 110 -14.52 7.45 -1.03
N GLY A 111 -14.57 8.58 -1.74
CA GLY A 111 -15.79 9.02 -2.42
C GLY A 111 -15.66 10.32 -3.22
N ASN A 112 -16.82 10.83 -3.67
CA ASN A 112 -16.95 12.00 -4.55
C ASN A 112 -16.10 11.93 -5.83
N PHE A 113 -16.08 10.76 -6.47
CA PHE A 113 -15.36 10.56 -7.72
C PHE A 113 -15.98 11.39 -8.85
N SER A 114 -15.13 12.13 -9.57
CA SER A 114 -15.50 12.89 -10.75
C SER A 114 -14.34 12.91 -11.74
N TRP A 115 -14.67 12.87 -13.02
CA TRP A 115 -13.71 13.09 -14.10
C TRP A 115 -13.37 14.57 -14.22
N LEU A 116 -12.09 14.87 -14.48
CA LEU A 116 -11.66 16.20 -14.85
C LEU A 116 -12.12 16.52 -16.28
N SER A 117 -12.44 17.79 -16.55
CA SER A 117 -12.69 18.27 -17.90
C SER A 117 -11.41 18.23 -18.74
N PRO A 118 -11.50 18.19 -20.09
CA PRO A 118 -10.32 18.26 -20.94
C PRO A 118 -9.41 19.46 -20.66
N GLU A 119 -9.98 20.61 -20.30
CA GLU A 119 -9.26 21.83 -19.92
C GLU A 119 -8.53 21.65 -18.58
N GLU A 120 -9.19 21.06 -17.58
CA GLU A 120 -8.59 20.77 -16.28
C GLU A 120 -7.44 19.76 -16.39
N VAL A 121 -7.56 18.77 -17.29
CA VAL A 121 -6.48 17.82 -17.60
C VAL A 121 -5.30 18.54 -18.27
N TYR A 122 -5.56 19.43 -19.23
CA TYR A 122 -4.50 20.18 -19.91
C TYR A 122 -3.71 21.09 -18.95
N ASP A 123 -4.40 21.72 -18.01
CA ASP A 123 -3.78 22.60 -17.00
C ASP A 123 -3.28 21.85 -15.75
N PHE A 124 -3.39 20.51 -15.73
CA PHE A 124 -3.02 19.70 -14.57
C PHE A 124 -1.51 19.69 -14.34
N HIS A 125 -1.11 20.08 -13.12
CA HIS A 125 0.27 19.98 -12.68
C HIS A 125 0.34 19.38 -11.28
N VAL A 126 0.86 18.15 -11.19
CA VAL A 126 0.93 17.37 -9.94
C VAL A 126 1.61 18.14 -8.79
N PHE A 127 2.61 18.97 -9.10
CA PHE A 127 3.37 19.73 -8.09
C PHE A 127 2.63 20.95 -7.55
N LYS A 128 1.48 21.35 -8.12
CA LYS A 128 0.66 22.44 -7.59
C LYS A 128 -0.18 22.02 -6.39
N TYR A 129 -0.38 20.71 -6.18
CA TYR A 129 -1.26 20.19 -5.14
C TYR A 129 -0.49 19.72 -3.91
N SER A 130 -1.05 20.00 -2.74
CA SER A 130 -0.51 19.48 -1.48
C SER A 130 -0.76 17.98 -1.35
N LYS A 131 0.21 17.26 -0.79
CA LYS A 131 0.06 15.82 -0.47
C LYS A 131 -1.08 15.54 0.53
N ASN A 132 -1.43 16.53 1.35
CA ASN A 132 -2.48 16.44 2.36
C ASN A 132 -3.74 17.23 1.95
N SER A 133 -3.95 17.42 0.65
CA SER A 133 -5.16 18.04 0.12
C SER A 133 -6.38 17.17 0.45
N GLU A 134 -7.53 17.81 0.67
CA GLU A 134 -8.83 17.11 0.82
C GLU A 134 -9.25 16.43 -0.49
N ILE A 135 -8.78 16.96 -1.63
CA ILE A 135 -9.00 16.41 -2.97
C ILE A 135 -7.75 15.68 -3.43
N GLY A 136 -7.90 14.41 -3.77
CA GLY A 136 -6.88 13.57 -4.39
C GLY A 136 -7.12 13.39 -5.88
N PHE A 137 -6.07 12.98 -6.60
CA PHE A 137 -6.12 12.74 -8.05
C PHE A 137 -5.56 11.35 -8.35
N ILE A 138 -6.20 10.65 -9.28
CA ILE A 138 -5.73 9.39 -9.82
C ILE A 138 -5.48 9.65 -11.30
N VAL A 139 -4.23 9.46 -11.72
CA VAL A 139 -3.76 9.85 -13.05
C VAL A 139 -3.22 8.63 -13.77
N GLU A 140 -3.64 8.46 -15.02
CA GLU A 140 -3.01 7.57 -15.97
C GLU A 140 -1.91 8.35 -16.68
N VAL A 141 -0.67 7.88 -16.57
CA VAL A 141 0.50 8.54 -17.14
C VAL A 141 1.33 7.54 -17.92
N ASP A 142 1.91 7.99 -19.04
CA ASP A 142 2.95 7.25 -19.73
C ASP A 142 4.26 7.39 -18.93
N LEU A 143 4.95 6.25 -18.71
CA LEU A 143 6.23 6.15 -18.01
C LEU A 143 7.41 6.11 -18.98
#